data_AF-A0A242A4F4-F1
#
_entry.id   AF-A0A242A4F4-F1
#
_cell.length_a   1.000
_cell.length_b   1.000
_cell.length_c   1.000
_cell.angle_alpha   90.00
_cell.angle_beta   90.00
_cell.angle_gamma   90.00
#
_symmetry.space_group_name_H-M   'P 1'
#
loop_
_entity.id
_entity.type
_entity.pdbx_description
1 polymer ?
#
loop_
_entity_poly.entity_id
_entity_poly.type
_entity_poly.pdbx_seq_one_letter_code
_entity_poly.pdbx_strand_id
1 'polypeptide(L)' 'MTNHTDDLDNIVANIQQLGQLRDRLQRLEETDYMIAYHKGYSNSGATLDEVQAEMAALAEEIAVLESQIEDTAW' A
#
# COMPACT_ATOMS: atom_id res chain seq x y z
N MET A 1 24.39 20.64 0.47
CA MET A 1 23.57 21.13 -0.65
C MET A 1 22.97 19.90 -1.29
N THR A 2 21.80 19.46 -0.80
CA THR A 2 20.98 18.46 -1.48
C THR A 2 20.45 19.13 -2.75
N ASN A 3 20.59 18.46 -3.89
CA ASN A 3 20.24 19.04 -5.18
C ASN A 3 18.72 19.05 -5.29
N HIS A 4 18.12 20.20 -5.60
CA HIS A 4 16.66 20.36 -5.72
C HIS A 4 16.01 19.39 -6.74
N THR A 5 16.83 18.82 -7.64
CA THR A 5 16.44 17.75 -8.58
C THR A 5 16.27 16.40 -7.90
N ASP A 6 17.10 16.06 -6.91
CA ASP A 6 17.05 14.78 -6.20
C ASP A 6 15.76 14.66 -5.37
N ASP A 7 15.28 15.76 -4.80
CA ASP A 7 14.04 15.80 -4.00
C ASP A 7 12.80 15.56 -4.88
N LEU A 8 12.79 16.08 -6.11
CA LEU A 8 11.69 15.86 -7.07
C LEU A 8 11.66 14.42 -7.57
N ASP A 9 12.82 13.83 -7.86
CA ASP A 9 12.91 12.43 -8.30
C ASP A 9 12.43 11.47 -7.19
N ASN A 10 12.73 11.79 -5.92
CA ASN A 10 12.23 11.04 -4.76
C ASN A 10 10.71 11.15 -4.62
N ILE A 11 10.12 12.33 -4.81
CA ILE A 11 8.65 12.49 -4.80
C ILE A 11 8.00 11.64 -5.89
N VAL A 12 8.54 11.65 -7.11
CA VAL A 12 8.00 10.85 -8.23
C VAL A 12 8.05 9.36 -7.90
N ALA A 13 9.16 8.86 -7.35
CA ALA A 13 9.30 7.48 -6.92
C ALA A 13 8.29 7.12 -5.81
N ASN A 14 8.12 8.00 -4.81
CA ASN A 14 7.16 7.80 -3.72
C ASN A 14 5.71 7.75 -4.22
N ILE A 15 5.33 8.61 -5.17
CA ILE A 15 3.99 8.59 -5.78
C ILE A 15 3.75 7.27 -6.54
N GLN A 16 4.75 6.78 -7.28
CA GLN A 16 4.65 5.51 -7.98
C GLN A 16 4.47 4.33 -7.01
N GLN A 17 5.25 4.31 -5.93
CA GLN A 17 5.12 3.30 -4.89
C GLN A 17 3.76 3.38 -4.19
N LEU A 18 3.26 4.58 -3.91
CA LEU A 18 1.94 4.79 -3.31
C LEU A 18 0.82 4.22 -4.20
N GLY A 19 0.91 4.42 -5.52
CA GLY A 19 -0.01 3.81 -6.48
C GLY A 19 0.00 2.28 -6.41
N GLN A 20 1.18 1.67 -6.41
CA GLN A 20 1.34 0.21 -6.32
C GLN A 20 0.77 -0.37 -5.02
N LEU A 21 1.00 0.31 -3.89
CA LEU A 21 0.47 -0.11 -2.58
C LEU A 21 -1.05 -0.02 -2.54
N ARG A 22 -1.64 1.06 -3.06
CA ARG A 22 -3.10 1.23 -3.15
C ARG A 22 -3.74 0.19 -4.06
N ASP A 23 -3.16 -0.08 -5.22
CA ASP A 23 -3.64 -1.14 -6.12
C ASP A 23 -3.61 -2.51 -5.44
N ARG A 24 -2.57 -2.79 -4.64
CA ARG A 24 -2.48 -4.03 -3.86
C ARG A 24 -3.53 -4.08 -2.77
N LEU A 25 -3.70 -3.01 -2.00
CA LEU A 25 -4.72 -2.92 -0.95
C LEU A 25 -6.11 -3.16 -1.53
N GLN A 26 -6.44 -2.52 -2.66
CA GLN A 26 -7.71 -2.70 -3.34
C GLN A 26 -7.94 -4.15 -3.77
N ARG A 27 -6.92 -4.85 -4.30
CA ARG A 27 -7.06 -6.27 -4.65
C ARG A 27 -7.31 -7.14 -3.42
N LEU A 28 -6.65 -6.86 -2.30
CA LEU A 28 -6.90 -7.59 -1.06
C LEU A 28 -8.33 -7.36 -0.58
N GLU A 29 -8.83 -6.13 -0.61
CA GLU A 29 -10.19 -5.77 -0.20
C GLU A 29 -11.28 -6.39 -1.10
N GLU A 30 -11.13 -6.24 -2.41
CA GLU A 30 -12.17 -6.61 -3.38
C GLU A 30 -12.14 -8.09 -3.75
N THR A 31 -10.98 -8.74 -3.66
CA THR A 31 -10.80 -10.13 -4.11
C THR A 31 -10.45 -11.05 -2.96
N ASP A 32 -9.27 -10.91 -2.35
CA ASP A 32 -8.77 -11.92 -1.43
C ASP A 32 -9.58 -12.00 -0.13
N TYR A 33 -9.98 -10.84 0.41
CA TYR A 33 -10.84 -10.75 1.59
C TYR A 33 -12.21 -11.38 1.31
N MET A 34 -12.85 -11.00 0.20
CA MET A 34 -14.15 -11.56 -0.19
C MET A 34 -14.08 -13.08 -0.36
N ILE A 35 -13.03 -13.59 -1.00
CA ILE A 35 -12.84 -15.03 -1.19
C ILE A 35 -12.58 -15.72 0.15
N ALA A 36 -11.66 -15.20 0.97
CA ALA A 36 -11.34 -15.77 2.27
C ALA A 36 -12.52 -15.73 3.24
N TYR A 37 -13.33 -14.68 3.21
CA TYR A 37 -14.54 -14.55 4.02
C TYR A 37 -15.57 -15.64 3.69
N HIS A 38 -15.71 -16.00 2.41
CA HIS A 38 -16.66 -17.02 1.97
C HIS A 38 -16.11 -18.45 1.99
N LYS A 39 -14.83 -18.65 1.69
CA LYS A 39 -14.21 -19.97 1.51
C LYS A 39 -13.26 -20.38 2.65
N GLY A 40 -12.96 -19.46 3.57
CA GLY A 40 -11.96 -19.63 4.64
C GLY A 40 -10.53 -19.30 4.21
N TYR A 41 -10.24 -19.28 2.91
CA TYR A 41 -8.93 -18.97 2.34
C TYR A 41 -9.07 -18.18 1.04
N SER A 42 -8.12 -17.28 0.76
CA SER A 42 -8.00 -16.50 -0.47
C SER A 42 -7.56 -17.35 -1.66
N ASN A 43 -7.43 -16.75 -2.85
CA ASN A 43 -6.90 -17.45 -4.03
C ASN A 43 -5.43 -17.85 -3.89
N SER A 44 -4.65 -17.11 -3.10
CA SER A 44 -3.26 -17.44 -2.77
C SER A 44 -3.13 -18.42 -1.60
N GLY A 45 -4.25 -18.82 -0.98
CA GLY A 45 -4.27 -19.74 0.16
C GLY A 45 -4.10 -19.07 1.51
N ALA A 46 -4.15 -17.73 1.58
CA ALA A 46 -4.10 -16.99 2.84
C ALA A 46 -5.44 -17.10 3.59
N THR A 47 -5.40 -17.27 4.90
CA THR A 47 -6.57 -17.20 5.78
C THR A 47 -7.17 -15.80 5.83
N LEU A 48 -8.41 -15.67 6.32
CA LEU A 48 -9.05 -14.37 6.52
C LEU A 48 -8.22 -13.44 7.41
N ASP A 49 -7.67 -13.97 8.51
CA ASP A 49 -6.86 -13.21 9.46
C ASP A 49 -5.54 -12.74 8.83
N GLU A 50 -4.90 -13.58 8.00
CA GLU A 50 -3.69 -13.21 7.26
C GLU A 50 -3.97 -12.10 6.24
N VAL A 51 -5.10 -12.19 5.51
CA VAL A 51 -5.52 -11.12 4.57
C VAL A 51 -5.77 -9.82 5.32
N GLN A 52 -6.46 -9.85 6.46
CA GLN A 52 -6.71 -8.66 7.28
C GLN A 52 -5.41 -8.06 7.84
N ALA A 53 -4.47 -8.91 8.28
CA ALA A 53 -3.17 -8.45 8.76
C ALA A 53 -2.35 -7.78 7.65
N GLU A 54 -2.37 -8.34 6.44
CA GLU A 54 -1.70 -7.75 5.27
C GLU A 54 -2.33 -6.41 4.89
N MET A 55 -3.66 -6.30 4.89
CA MET A 55 -4.35 -5.04 4.63
C MET A 55 -3.97 -3.97 5.66
N ALA A 56 -3.93 -4.32 6.95
CA ALA A 56 -3.56 -3.38 8.01
C ALA A 56 -2.11 -2.88 7.85
N ALA A 57 -1.18 -3.78 7.53
CA ALA A 57 0.22 -3.42 7.29
C ALA A 57 0.36 -2.49 6.07
N LEU A 58 -0.33 -2.81 4.96
CA LEU A 58 -0.31 -1.95 3.77
C LEU A 58 -0.94 -0.58 4.03
N ALA A 59 -2.01 -0.51 4.81
CA ALA A 59 -2.63 0.77 5.18
C ALA A 59 -1.67 1.64 6.01
N GLU A 60 -0.90 1.04 6.92
CA GLU A 60 0.14 1.75 7.68
C GLU A 60 1.27 2.22 6.76
N GLU A 61 1.78 1.37 5.87
CA GLU A 61 2.81 1.76 4.89
C GLU A 61 2.35 2.90 3.97
N ILE A 62 1.10 2.86 3.52
CA ILE A 62 0.48 3.92 2.72
C ILE A 62 0.46 5.23 3.51
N ALA A 63 0.01 5.22 4.76
CA ALA A 63 -0.07 6.42 5.59
C ALA A 63 1.31 7.04 5.84
N VAL A 64 2.35 6.22 6.07
CA VAL A 64 3.72 6.71 6.22
C VAL A 64 4.21 7.37 4.93
N LEU A 65 3.97 6.72 3.78
CA LEU A 65 4.43 7.23 2.49
C LEU A 65 3.68 8.52 2.08
N GLU A 66 2.38 8.61 2.38
CA GLU A 66 1.59 9.83 2.22
C GLU A 66 2.15 10.98 3.05
N SER A 67 2.49 10.74 4.32
CA SER A 67 3.13 11.73 5.19
C SER A 67 4.47 12.22 4.62
N GLN A 68 5.29 11.31 4.10
CA GLN A 68 6.58 11.67 3.49
C GLN A 68 6.41 12.53 2.24
N ILE A 69 5.41 12.24 1.42
CA ILE A 69 5.08 13.05 0.23
C ILE A 69 4.59 14.43 0.66
N GLU A 70 3.71 14.52 1.66
CA GLU A 70 3.20 15.80 2.16
C GLU A 70 4.32 16.66 2.76
N ASP A 71 5.18 16.08 3.60
CA ASP A 71 6.32 16.78 4.22
C ASP A 71 7.31 17.33 3.18
N THR A 72 7.44 16.70 2.01
CA THR A 72 8.35 17.13 0.94
C THR A 72 7.67 18.12 -0.03
N ALA A 73 6.34 18.19 -0.05
CA ALA A 73 5.57 19.08 -0.93
C ALA A 73 5.39 20.50 -0.37
N TRP A 74 5.77 20.75 0.89
CA TRP A 74 5.70 22.03 1.60
C TRP A 74 7.07 22.70 1.74
#